data_AF-A0A349HRV2-F1
#
_entry.id   AF-A0A349HRV2-F1
#
_cell.length_a   1.000
_cell.length_b   1.000
_cell.length_c   1.000
_cell.angle_alpha   90.00
_cell.angle_beta   90.00
_cell.angle_gamma   90.00
#
_symmetry.space_group_name_H-M   'P 1'
#
loop_
_entity.id
_entity.type
_entity.pdbx_description
1 polymer ?
#
loop_
_entity_poly.entity_id
_entity_poly.type
_entity_poly.pdbx_seq_one_letter_code
_entity_poly.pdbx_strand_id
1 'polypeptide(L)'
;MKTGYTDKAGICLVSTMPVKGNGIDYRLIGIILGAQTHEDRINKTIELLEYGKNNFIKLKLTDVSEAVDKVYISNSKSGKVNVYPASEFNKIIKTQDFVTTKITYNETVKAPLSKGEKIGTISILVNGEEIGQVDATVNENIEKANILVRIVRAFINLF
;
A
#
# COMPACT_ATOMS: atom_id res chain seq x y z
N MET A 1 13.91 -24.87 -6.64
CA MET A 1 14.40 -24.86 -8.03
C MET A 1 14.11 -26.23 -8.64
N LYS A 2 13.60 -26.30 -9.88
CA LYS A 2 13.30 -27.56 -10.55
C LYS A 2 13.63 -27.50 -12.04
N THR A 3 14.28 -28.53 -12.55
CA THR A 3 14.51 -28.77 -13.99
C THR A 3 13.59 -29.87 -14.50
N GLY A 4 13.28 -29.85 -15.79
CA GLY A 4 12.52 -30.90 -16.49
C GLY A 4 12.88 -30.95 -17.97
N TYR A 5 12.80 -32.14 -18.58
CA TYR A 5 13.04 -32.34 -20.00
C TYR A 5 12.21 -33.52 -20.52
N THR A 6 11.58 -33.33 -21.68
CA THR A 6 11.11 -34.41 -22.57
C THR A 6 11.18 -33.91 -24.01
N ASP A 7 11.23 -34.79 -24.99
CA ASP A 7 11.28 -34.41 -26.42
C ASP A 7 10.08 -33.55 -26.84
N LYS A 8 8.90 -33.77 -26.24
CA LYS A 8 7.68 -32.98 -26.51
C LYS A 8 7.63 -31.66 -25.74
N ALA A 9 8.24 -31.59 -24.55
CA ALA A 9 8.15 -30.42 -23.66
C ALA A 9 9.36 -29.47 -23.79
N GLY A 10 10.42 -29.88 -24.48
CA GLY A 10 11.70 -29.19 -24.51
C GLY A 10 12.36 -29.13 -23.13
N ILE A 11 13.33 -28.22 -22.96
CA ILE A 11 14.08 -28.07 -21.72
C ILE A 11 13.42 -26.99 -20.84
N CYS A 12 13.00 -27.38 -19.64
CA CYS A 12 12.28 -26.52 -18.69
C CYS A 12 13.13 -26.20 -17.45
N LEU A 13 12.89 -25.03 -16.87
CA LEU A 13 13.53 -24.58 -15.63
C LEU A 13 12.58 -23.67 -14.83
N VAL A 14 12.37 -24.02 -13.56
CA VAL A 14 11.77 -23.16 -12.54
C VAL A 14 12.87 -22.71 -11.58
N SER A 15 13.15 -21.41 -11.61
CA SER A 15 14.17 -20.74 -10.82
C SER A 15 13.56 -19.70 -9.91
N THR A 16 14.31 -19.29 -8.89
CA THR A 16 13.88 -18.24 -7.97
C THR A 16 15.05 -17.36 -7.57
N MET A 17 14.78 -16.07 -7.43
CA MET A 17 15.78 -15.07 -7.06
C MET A 17 15.24 -14.20 -5.92
N PRO A 18 15.90 -14.17 -4.75
CA PRO A 18 15.60 -13.16 -3.74
C PRO A 18 16.08 -11.79 -4.24
N VAL A 19 15.25 -10.76 -4.05
CA VAL A 19 15.58 -9.37 -4.35
C VAL A 19 15.59 -8.61 -3.03
N LYS A 20 16.75 -8.04 -2.71
CA LYS A 20 16.98 -7.17 -1.56
C LYS A 20 17.28 -5.76 -2.08
N GLY A 21 16.71 -4.73 -1.48
CA GLY A 21 16.89 -3.35 -1.95
C GLY A 21 16.16 -2.32 -1.09
N ASN A 22 15.99 -1.10 -1.62
CA ASN A 22 15.47 0.07 -0.88
C ASN A 22 13.99 0.00 -0.46
N GLY A 23 13.31 -1.12 -0.71
CA GLY A 23 11.91 -1.35 -0.36
C GLY A 23 11.76 -2.54 0.57
N ILE A 24 10.67 -3.29 0.38
CA ILE A 24 10.47 -4.58 1.07
C ILE A 24 11.17 -5.68 0.27
N ASP A 25 11.91 -6.55 0.95
CA ASP A 25 12.46 -7.76 0.33
C ASP A 25 11.34 -8.58 -0.35
N TYR A 26 11.62 -9.04 -1.57
CA TYR A 26 10.70 -9.87 -2.33
C TYR A 26 11.43 -10.98 -3.09
N ARG A 27 10.66 -11.89 -3.69
CA ARG A 27 11.21 -13.04 -4.38
C ARG A 27 10.58 -13.16 -5.75
N LEU A 28 11.42 -13.26 -6.76
CA LEU A 28 11.01 -13.58 -8.12
C LEU A 28 11.01 -15.09 -8.32
N ILE A 29 10.06 -15.55 -9.12
CA ILE A 29 9.96 -16.94 -9.60
C ILE A 29 9.94 -16.86 -11.12
N GLY A 30 10.98 -17.39 -11.76
CA GLY A 30 11.11 -17.44 -13.21
C GLY A 30 10.80 -18.86 -13.69
N ILE A 31 9.93 -18.97 -14.69
CA ILE A 31 9.53 -20.26 -15.27
C ILE A 31 9.81 -20.19 -16.77
N ILE A 32 10.78 -20.99 -17.22
CA ILE A 32 11.10 -21.19 -18.64
C ILE A 32 10.64 -22.59 -19.03
N LEU A 33 9.89 -22.67 -20.13
CA LEU A 33 9.38 -23.91 -20.70
C LEU A 33 9.82 -24.01 -22.16
N GLY A 34 10.08 -25.23 -22.66
CA GLY A 34 10.28 -25.45 -24.09
C GLY A 34 11.56 -24.86 -24.70
N ALA A 35 12.62 -24.63 -23.91
CA ALA A 35 13.88 -24.17 -24.47
C ALA A 35 14.52 -25.26 -25.36
N GLN A 36 15.10 -24.83 -26.49
CA GLN A 36 15.72 -25.72 -27.48
C GLN A 36 17.11 -26.19 -27.04
N THR A 37 17.84 -25.35 -26.31
CA THR A 37 19.17 -25.67 -25.78
C THR A 37 19.27 -25.37 -24.28
N HIS A 38 20.22 -26.05 -23.61
CA HIS A 38 20.48 -25.80 -22.20
C HIS A 38 20.98 -24.38 -21.95
N GLU A 39 21.78 -23.84 -22.88
CA GLU A 39 22.31 -22.48 -22.82
C GLU A 39 21.19 -21.45 -22.94
N ASP A 40 20.32 -21.57 -23.94
CA ASP A 40 19.17 -20.67 -24.12
C ASP A 40 18.29 -20.64 -22.87
N ARG A 41 18.02 -21.81 -22.29
CA ARG A 41 17.24 -21.92 -21.05
C ARG A 41 17.86 -21.11 -19.91
N ILE A 42 19.18 -21.21 -19.73
CA ILE A 42 19.89 -20.50 -18.67
C ILE A 42 19.89 -19.00 -18.96
N ASN A 43 20.27 -18.59 -20.17
CA ASN A 43 20.35 -17.19 -20.57
C ASN A 43 18.98 -16.50 -20.46
N LYS A 44 17.90 -17.14 -20.93
CA LYS A 44 16.54 -16.61 -20.81
C LYS A 44 16.04 -16.55 -19.38
N THR A 45 16.44 -17.50 -18.52
CA THR A 45 16.11 -17.45 -17.10
C THR A 45 16.78 -16.25 -16.42
N ILE A 46 18.07 -16.01 -16.71
CA ILE A 46 18.82 -14.87 -16.16
C ILE A 46 18.22 -13.56 -16.66
N GLU A 47 17.99 -13.43 -17.97
CA GLU A 47 17.40 -12.24 -18.60
C GLU A 47 16.04 -11.90 -17.96
N LEU A 48 15.16 -12.89 -17.80
CA LEU A 48 13.83 -12.70 -17.22
C LEU A 48 13.88 -12.27 -15.74
N LEU A 49 14.74 -12.92 -14.95
CA LEU A 49 14.86 -12.62 -13.52
C LEU A 49 15.50 -11.25 -13.29
N GLU A 50 16.56 -10.90 -14.03
CA GLU A 50 17.17 -9.58 -13.97
C GLU A 50 16.22 -8.49 -14.47
N TYR A 51 15.43 -8.74 -15.53
CA TYR A 51 14.38 -7.81 -15.95
C TYR A 51 13.39 -7.53 -14.80
N GLY A 52 12.88 -8.59 -14.14
CA GLY A 52 11.99 -8.44 -13.00
C GLY A 52 12.60 -7.64 -11.86
N LYS A 53 13.87 -7.90 -11.53
CA LYS A 53 14.58 -7.20 -10.45
C LYS A 53 14.84 -5.72 -10.76
N ASN A 54 15.19 -5.40 -12.01
CA ASN A 54 15.59 -4.04 -12.40
C ASN A 54 14.37 -3.13 -12.64
N ASN A 55 13.22 -3.70 -13.00
CA ASN A 55 12.05 -2.91 -13.39
C ASN A 55 10.96 -2.85 -12.31
N PHE A 56 11.04 -3.67 -11.26
CA PHE A 56 10.01 -3.74 -10.23
C PHE A 56 10.59 -3.59 -8.82
N ILE A 57 9.77 -3.00 -7.95
CA ILE A 57 10.06 -2.83 -6.53
C ILE A 57 8.82 -3.20 -5.73
N LYS A 58 9.04 -3.80 -4.55
CA LYS A 58 7.96 -4.01 -3.58
C LYS A 58 7.99 -2.88 -2.56
N LEU A 59 6.90 -2.13 -2.48
CA LEU A 59 6.78 -1.00 -1.55
C LEU A 59 5.72 -1.28 -0.50
N LYS A 60 5.94 -0.67 0.67
CA LYS A 60 4.90 -0.43 1.67
C LYS A 60 4.18 0.86 1.27
N LEU A 61 2.94 0.73 0.81
CA LEU A 61 2.14 1.87 0.33
C LEU A 61 1.27 2.47 1.43
N THR A 62 1.00 1.72 2.51
CA THR A 62 0.38 2.24 3.73
C THR A 62 1.07 1.62 4.96
N ASP A 63 1.32 2.45 5.98
CA ASP A 63 1.91 2.04 7.27
C ASP A 63 0.95 2.41 8.41
N VAL A 64 0.54 1.43 9.22
CA VAL A 64 -0.44 1.63 10.31
C VAL A 64 0.12 2.48 11.46
N SER A 65 1.44 2.64 11.53
CA SER A 65 2.12 3.46 12.53
C SER A 65 2.26 4.93 12.11
N GLU A 66 2.09 5.24 10.82
CA GLU A 66 2.25 6.58 10.27
C GLU A 66 0.90 7.25 9.97
N ALA A 67 0.77 8.51 10.36
CA ALA A 67 -0.43 9.29 10.03
C ALA A 67 -0.38 9.71 8.56
N VAL A 68 -1.43 9.43 7.81
CA VAL A 68 -1.55 9.76 6.39
C VAL A 68 -2.23 11.11 6.14
N ASP A 69 -3.00 11.60 7.12
CA ASP A 69 -3.67 12.91 7.06
C ASP A 69 -4.03 13.41 8.48
N LYS A 70 -4.48 14.66 8.58
CA LYS A 70 -5.00 15.29 9.79
C LYS A 70 -6.30 16.02 9.47
N VAL A 71 -7.43 15.45 9.91
CA VAL A 71 -8.77 15.97 9.66
C VAL A 71 -9.26 16.84 10.82
N TYR A 72 -9.99 17.92 10.51
CA TYR A 72 -10.67 18.73 11.53
C TYR A 72 -12.04 18.14 11.87
N ILE A 73 -12.23 17.74 13.13
CA ILE A 73 -13.49 17.26 13.67
C ILE A 73 -13.98 18.30 14.68
N SER A 74 -14.94 19.12 14.27
CA SER A 74 -15.38 20.32 15.00
C SER A 74 -15.78 20.07 16.46
N ASN A 75 -16.42 18.93 16.72
CA ASN A 75 -16.94 18.56 18.05
C ASN A 75 -15.96 17.76 18.92
N SER A 76 -14.74 17.50 18.42
CA SER A 76 -13.66 16.83 19.14
C SER A 76 -12.91 17.79 20.08
N LYS A 77 -12.37 17.27 21.17
CA LYS A 77 -11.60 18.05 22.16
C LYS A 77 -10.37 18.74 21.54
N SER A 78 -9.57 18.00 20.79
CA SER A 78 -8.37 18.50 20.09
C SER A 78 -8.68 19.35 18.85
N GLY A 79 -9.86 19.20 18.25
CA GLY A 79 -10.25 19.86 17.01
C GLY A 79 -9.65 19.19 15.77
N LYS A 80 -8.34 18.92 15.75
CA LYS A 80 -7.66 18.17 14.69
C LYS A 80 -7.29 16.76 15.15
N VAL A 81 -7.52 15.77 14.30
CA VAL A 81 -7.31 14.35 14.58
C VAL A 81 -6.47 13.73 13.47
N ASN A 82 -5.43 12.99 13.85
CA ASN A 82 -4.59 12.25 12.91
C ASN A 82 -5.35 11.03 12.37
N VAL A 83 -5.17 10.76 11.09
CA VAL A 83 -5.80 9.65 10.36
C VAL A 83 -4.73 8.65 9.98
N TYR A 84 -5.00 7.38 10.23
CA TYR A 84 -4.10 6.26 10.01
C TYR A 84 -4.77 5.20 9.13
N PRO A 85 -4.02 4.46 8.31
CA PRO A 85 -4.56 3.28 7.64
C PRO A 85 -4.84 2.17 8.66
N ALA A 86 -5.93 1.43 8.49
CA ALA A 86 -6.28 0.31 9.35
C ALA A 86 -5.39 -0.92 9.16
N SER A 87 -4.73 -1.02 8.00
CA SER A 87 -3.88 -2.14 7.62
C SER A 87 -2.73 -1.70 6.73
N GLU A 88 -1.64 -2.45 6.80
CA GLU A 88 -0.52 -2.38 5.87
C GLU A 88 -0.97 -2.80 4.46
N PHE A 89 -0.56 -2.05 3.45
CA PHE A 89 -0.82 -2.39 2.05
C PHE A 89 0.51 -2.40 1.30
N ASN A 90 0.97 -3.60 0.95
CA ASN A 90 2.24 -3.81 0.25
C ASN A 90 1.99 -4.30 -1.17
N LYS A 91 2.65 -3.71 -2.16
CA LYS A 91 2.48 -4.11 -3.57
C LYS A 91 3.81 -4.07 -4.32
N ILE A 92 3.94 -4.97 -5.30
CA ILE A 92 4.98 -4.88 -6.32
C ILE A 92 4.45 -3.98 -7.44
N ILE A 93 5.19 -2.92 -7.74
CA ILE A 93 4.89 -1.97 -8.81
C ILE A 93 6.15 -1.77 -9.67
N LYS A 94 6.03 -1.12 -10.83
CA LYS A 94 7.23 -0.77 -11.60
C LYS A 94 7.99 0.35 -10.89
N THR A 95 9.31 0.35 -10.99
CA THR A 95 10.17 1.35 -10.34
C THR A 95 9.86 2.79 -10.78
N GLN A 96 9.33 2.96 -12.00
CA GLN A 96 8.97 4.27 -12.57
C GLN A 96 7.52 4.69 -12.29
N ASP A 97 6.71 3.84 -11.66
CA ASP A 97 5.30 4.13 -11.41
C ASP A 97 5.15 5.21 -10.33
N PHE A 98 4.18 6.10 -10.50
CA PHE A 98 3.87 7.15 -9.54
C PHE A 98 2.71 6.71 -8.63
N VAL A 99 2.95 6.76 -7.31
CA VAL A 99 1.95 6.38 -6.29
C VAL A 99 1.32 7.63 -5.70
N THR A 100 -0.01 7.65 -5.62
CA THR A 100 -0.78 8.66 -4.87
C THR A 100 -1.82 8.02 -3.96
N THR A 101 -2.25 8.75 -2.95
CA THR A 101 -3.35 8.35 -2.06
C THR A 101 -4.48 9.36 -2.15
N LYS A 102 -5.71 8.86 -2.09
CA LYS A 102 -6.93 9.68 -2.02
C LYS A 102 -7.75 9.23 -0.82
N ILE A 103 -8.07 10.17 0.06
CA ILE A 103 -8.88 9.89 1.25
C ILE A 103 -10.29 10.39 1.03
N THR A 104 -11.26 9.52 1.29
CA THR A 104 -12.69 9.86 1.29
C THR A 104 -13.24 9.61 2.69
N TYR A 105 -13.66 10.66 3.37
CA TYR A 105 -14.27 10.57 4.70
C TYR A 105 -15.75 10.22 4.63
N ASN A 106 -16.25 9.57 5.68
CA ASN A 106 -17.68 9.33 5.85
C ASN A 106 -18.43 10.68 5.99
N GLU A 107 -19.68 10.75 5.55
CA GLU A 107 -20.48 11.98 5.59
C GLU A 107 -20.58 12.60 7.00
N THR A 108 -20.55 11.76 8.03
CA THR A 108 -20.62 12.20 9.43
C THR A 108 -19.47 11.63 10.25
N VAL A 109 -18.36 12.37 10.33
CA VAL A 109 -17.28 12.10 11.30
C VAL A 109 -17.42 13.05 12.49
N LYS A 110 -17.75 12.51 13.66
CA LYS A 110 -18.04 13.27 14.89
C LYS A 110 -17.52 12.53 16.12
N ALA A 111 -16.96 13.27 17.07
CA ALA A 111 -16.62 12.73 18.39
C ALA A 111 -17.88 12.31 19.19
N PRO A 112 -17.82 11.25 20.01
CA PRO A 112 -16.61 10.55 20.41
C PRO A 112 -16.21 9.48 19.39
N LEU A 113 -14.91 9.29 19.17
CA LEU A 113 -14.41 8.19 18.33
C LEU A 113 -13.56 7.26 19.19
N SER A 114 -13.74 5.96 19.06
CA SER A 114 -12.88 4.97 19.69
C SER A 114 -11.60 4.74 18.88
N LYS A 115 -10.51 4.37 19.55
CA LYS A 115 -9.30 3.90 18.87
C LYS A 115 -9.65 2.76 17.90
N GLY A 116 -9.18 2.88 16.65
CA GLY A 116 -9.43 1.95 15.56
C GLY A 116 -10.75 2.20 14.82
N GLU A 117 -11.53 3.21 15.20
CA GLU A 117 -12.79 3.50 14.53
C GLU A 117 -12.57 4.02 13.11
N LYS A 118 -13.32 3.44 12.16
CA LYS A 118 -13.29 3.82 10.75
C LYS A 118 -14.01 5.15 10.54
N ILE A 119 -13.28 6.11 9.98
CA ILE A 119 -13.77 7.46 9.65
C ILE A 119 -13.79 7.74 8.13
N GLY A 120 -13.29 6.81 7.32
CA GLY A 120 -13.25 6.94 5.88
C GLY A 120 -12.52 5.79 5.20
N THR A 121 -12.10 6.02 3.96
CA THR A 121 -11.38 5.07 3.12
C THR A 121 -10.19 5.77 2.46
N ILE A 122 -9.05 5.09 2.40
CA ILE A 122 -7.83 5.52 1.70
C ILE A 122 -7.71 4.66 0.44
N SER A 123 -7.95 5.25 -0.73
CA SER A 123 -7.66 4.64 -2.02
C SER A 123 -6.18 4.83 -2.36
N ILE A 124 -5.52 3.76 -2.78
CA ILE A 124 -4.13 3.78 -3.25
C ILE A 124 -4.15 3.70 -4.77
N LEU A 125 -3.57 4.72 -5.42
CA LEU A 125 -3.55 4.85 -6.86
C LEU A 125 -2.13 4.72 -7.39
N VAL A 126 -2.00 4.02 -8.52
CA VAL A 126 -0.75 3.92 -9.29
C VAL A 126 -1.02 4.46 -10.67
N ASN A 127 -0.28 5.50 -11.07
CA ASN A 127 -0.48 6.22 -12.34
C ASN A 127 -1.95 6.66 -12.55
N GLY A 128 -2.66 6.97 -11.46
CA GLY A 128 -4.06 7.40 -11.48
C GLY A 128 -5.10 6.28 -11.49
N GLU A 129 -4.69 5.01 -11.53
CA GLU A 129 -5.60 3.85 -11.41
C GLU A 129 -5.61 3.34 -9.97
N GLU A 130 -6.79 3.11 -9.40
CA GLU A 130 -6.92 2.54 -8.07
C GLU A 130 -6.53 1.06 -8.07
N ILE A 131 -5.50 0.70 -7.29
CA ILE A 131 -4.99 -0.67 -7.20
C ILE A 131 -5.42 -1.38 -5.90
N GLY A 132 -6.06 -0.64 -5.01
CA GLY A 132 -6.52 -1.12 -3.71
C GLY A 132 -6.96 0.01 -2.80
N GLN A 133 -7.61 -0.38 -1.70
CA GLN A 133 -8.10 0.53 -0.68
C GLN A 133 -7.90 -0.07 0.71
N VAL A 134 -7.73 0.80 1.70
CA VAL A 134 -7.72 0.44 3.12
C VAL A 134 -8.61 1.40 3.91
N ASP A 135 -9.10 0.96 5.06
CA ASP A 135 -9.92 1.81 5.93
C ASP A 135 -9.07 2.93 6.55
N ALA A 136 -9.64 4.13 6.64
CA ALA A 136 -9.06 5.26 7.35
C ALA A 136 -9.57 5.26 8.80
N THR A 137 -8.68 5.22 9.79
CA THR A 137 -9.01 5.07 11.21
C THR A 137 -8.28 6.08 12.10
N VAL A 138 -8.63 6.12 13.39
CA VAL A 138 -7.94 6.90 14.43
C VAL A 138 -7.12 5.98 15.35
N ASN A 139 -5.93 6.39 15.80
CA ASN A 139 -5.06 5.58 16.68
C ASN A 139 -5.28 5.88 18.18
N GLU A 140 -6.21 6.76 18.53
CA GLU A 140 -6.49 7.13 19.92
C GLU A 140 -7.99 7.39 20.13
N ASN A 141 -8.42 7.36 21.39
CA ASN A 141 -9.79 7.73 21.74
C ASN A 141 -9.96 9.24 21.62
N ILE A 142 -10.88 9.69 20.78
CA ILE A 142 -11.18 11.09 20.55
C ILE A 142 -12.40 11.49 21.36
N GLU A 143 -12.17 12.25 22.42
CA GLU A 143 -13.25 12.76 23.28
C GLU A 143 -13.99 13.95 22.66
N LYS A 144 -15.22 14.15 23.11
CA LYS A 144 -16.01 15.35 22.83
C LYS A 144 -15.39 16.58 23.48
N ALA A 145 -15.38 17.71 22.77
CA ALA A 145 -15.08 19.01 23.37
C ALA A 145 -16.14 19.41 24.40
N ASN A 146 -15.71 20.13 25.45
CA ASN A 146 -16.60 20.76 26.42
C ASN A 146 -17.52 21.80 25.75
N ILE A 147 -18.68 22.06 26.37
CA ILE A 147 -19.73 22.95 25.83
C ILE A 147 -19.19 24.36 25.53
N LEU A 148 -18.37 24.94 26.43
CA LEU A 148 -17.74 26.26 26.22
C LEU A 148 -16.83 26.28 24.98
N VAL A 149 -16.01 25.23 24.79
CA VAL A 149 -15.10 25.11 23.64
C VAL A 149 -15.90 25.02 22.33
N ARG A 150 -17.05 24.33 22.34
CA ARG A 150 -17.94 24.23 21.19
C ARG A 150 -18.57 25.58 20.82
N ILE A 151 -19.02 26.34 21.83
CA ILE A 151 -19.62 27.67 21.63
C ILE A 151 -18.57 28.62 21.05
N VAL A 152 -17.39 28.71 21.66
CA VAL A 152 -16.31 29.60 21.18
C VAL A 152 -15.89 29.26 19.76
N ARG A 153 -15.73 27.97 19.41
CA ARG A 153 -15.40 27.57 18.04
C ARG A 153 -16.52 27.86 17.03
N ALA A 154 -17.78 27.74 17.44
CA ALA A 154 -18.91 28.09 16.60
C ALA A 154 -18.96 29.61 16.30
N PHE A 155 -18.67 30.45 17.31
CA PHE A 155 -18.56 31.91 17.12
C PHE A 155 -17.39 32.29 16.22
N ILE A 156 -16.20 31.69 16.38
CA ILE A 156 -15.03 31.97 15.55
C ILE A 156 -15.24 31.54 14.09
N ASN A 157 -15.98 30.46 13.83
CA ASN A 157 -16.26 30.02 12.45
C ASN A 157 -17.35 30.85 11.75
N LEU A 158 -18.08 31.70 12.48
CA LEU A 158 -19.19 32.51 11.94
C LEU A 158 -18.77 33.94 11.57
N PHE A 159 -17.58 34.39 12.02
CA PHE A 159 -17.01 35.72 11.79
C PHE A 159 -15.67 35.59 11.07
#